data_AF-A0A2Z6UJS2-F1
#
_entry.id   AF-A0A2Z6UJS2-F1
#
_cell.length_a   1.000
_cell.length_b   1.000
_cell.length_c   1.000
_cell.angle_alpha   90.00
_cell.angle_beta   90.00
_cell.angle_gamma   90.00
#
_symmetry.space_group_name_H-M   'P 1'
#
loop_
_entity.id
_entity.type
_entity.pdbx_description
1 polymer ?
#
loop_
_entity_poly.entity_id
_entity_poly.type
_entity_poly.pdbx_seq_one_letter_code
_entity_poly.pdbx_strand_id
1 'polypeptide(L)'
;MNKTIIRHLSILLFLGFLPSCSPALQIYNSPERALKNYLVAIQENNTQRQQEFKCLKEVSVSDSYLSQIKKIIDWKIIEKTHKTYDSDPDSSYIEFLVKIKYLSSSNFSIVKTWKFVVWNSNELFESQKRFADDVNQVIKSSDQTINDAKKLLGDTSSPSPTPDPWIPERSEISSQLYCVTLTEPI
;
A
#
# COMPACT_ATOMS: atom_id res chain seq x y z
N MET A 1 32.21 61.67 42.42
CA MET A 1 31.16 61.57 41.39
C MET A 1 31.79 61.03 40.12
N ASN A 2 31.67 59.73 39.84
CA ASN A 2 32.15 59.11 38.58
C ASN A 2 31.05 58.17 38.07
N LYS A 3 30.53 58.47 36.88
CA LYS A 3 29.54 57.65 36.16
C LYS A 3 30.28 56.74 35.20
N THR A 4 30.29 55.44 35.47
CA THR A 4 30.80 54.41 34.56
C THR A 4 29.66 53.91 33.68
N ILE A 5 29.77 54.12 32.36
CA ILE A 5 28.83 53.65 31.35
C ILE A 5 29.32 52.28 30.87
N ILE A 6 28.56 51.21 31.14
CA ILE A 6 28.82 49.87 30.60
C ILE A 6 27.92 49.71 29.36
N ARG A 7 28.54 49.67 28.17
CA ARG A 7 27.87 49.30 26.91
C ARG A 7 27.94 47.78 26.76
N HIS A 8 26.80 47.11 26.81
CA HIS A 8 26.67 45.71 26.43
C HIS A 8 26.76 45.56 24.91
N LEU A 9 27.77 44.80 24.45
CA LEU A 9 27.96 44.39 23.07
C LEU A 9 27.35 42.98 22.92
N SER A 10 26.13 42.90 22.36
CA SER A 10 25.51 41.62 22.03
C SER A 10 26.00 41.15 20.65
N ILE A 11 26.85 40.13 20.66
CA ILE A 11 27.30 39.42 19.45
C ILE A 11 26.23 38.39 19.11
N LEU A 12 25.48 38.64 18.03
CA LEU A 12 24.57 37.67 17.41
C LEU A 12 25.38 36.71 16.54
N LEU A 13 25.62 35.50 17.05
CA LEU A 13 26.12 34.36 16.26
C LEU A 13 24.96 33.75 15.49
N PHE A 14 24.88 34.05 14.18
CA PHE A 14 24.03 33.34 13.24
C PHE A 14 24.65 31.97 12.93
N LEU A 15 24.17 30.92 13.61
CA LEU A 15 24.42 29.53 13.23
C LEU A 15 23.52 29.19 12.05
N GLY A 16 24.09 29.22 10.84
CA GLY A 16 23.47 28.67 9.65
C GLY A 16 23.33 27.15 9.76
N PHE A 17 22.12 26.68 10.03
CA PHE A 17 21.74 25.28 9.87
C PHE A 17 21.60 25.00 8.36
N LEU A 18 22.61 24.36 7.77
CA LEU A 18 22.42 23.64 6.51
C LEU A 18 21.69 22.33 6.82
N PRO A 19 20.58 22.00 6.12
CA PRO A 19 19.95 20.71 6.27
C PRO A 19 20.88 19.64 5.69
N SER A 20 21.56 18.91 6.57
CA SER A 20 22.27 17.69 6.22
C SER A 20 21.25 16.68 5.69
N CYS A 21 21.19 16.55 4.37
CA CYS A 21 20.48 15.47 3.71
C CYS A 21 21.23 14.17 4.03
N SER A 22 20.83 13.49 5.11
CA SER A 22 21.42 12.20 5.53
C SER A 22 20.92 11.07 4.63
N PRO A 23 21.77 10.44 3.80
CA PRO A 23 21.36 9.33 2.93
C PRO A 23 21.23 7.98 3.67
N ALA A 24 21.18 7.99 5.01
CA ALA A 24 21.16 6.79 5.84
C ALA A 24 19.77 6.14 6.04
N LEU A 25 18.69 6.75 5.55
CA LEU A 25 17.32 6.27 5.80
C LEU A 25 16.76 5.28 4.76
N GLN A 26 17.46 5.03 3.65
CA GLN A 26 16.93 4.16 2.59
C GLN A 26 17.29 2.67 2.73
N ILE A 27 18.24 2.32 3.61
CA ILE A 27 18.70 0.91 3.77
C ILE A 27 17.70 0.07 4.62
N TYR A 28 16.69 0.70 5.22
CA TYR A 28 15.84 0.05 6.22
C TYR A 28 14.46 -0.42 5.74
N ASN A 29 14.05 -0.12 4.51
CA ASN A 29 12.73 -0.48 3.99
C ASN A 29 12.87 -1.53 2.87
N SER A 30 12.72 -2.80 3.20
CA SER A 30 12.70 -3.90 2.23
C SER A 30 11.36 -4.64 2.27
N PRO A 31 10.94 -5.27 1.16
CA PRO A 31 9.70 -6.03 1.10
C PRO A 31 9.69 -7.20 2.11
N GLU A 32 10.84 -7.84 2.31
CA GLU A 32 10.98 -8.91 3.31
C GLU A 32 10.78 -8.38 4.74
N ARG A 33 11.31 -7.19 5.06
CA ARG A 33 11.12 -6.58 6.37
C ARG A 33 9.65 -6.21 6.61
N ALA A 34 8.97 -5.67 5.60
CA ALA A 34 7.54 -5.37 5.69
C ALA A 34 6.73 -6.63 6.01
N LEU A 35 6.99 -7.74 5.31
CA LEU A 35 6.37 -9.03 5.61
C LEU A 35 6.68 -9.52 7.03
N LYS A 36 7.95 -9.47 7.46
CA LYS A 36 8.33 -9.89 8.82
C LYS A 36 7.62 -9.06 9.89
N ASN A 37 7.55 -7.75 9.72
CA ASN A 37 6.84 -6.86 10.64
C ASN A 37 5.33 -7.16 10.68
N TYR A 38 4.73 -7.45 9.52
CA TYR A 38 3.32 -7.86 9.43
C TYR A 38 3.07 -9.19 10.16
N LEU A 39 3.93 -10.20 9.95
CA LEU A 39 3.83 -11.50 10.64
C LEU A 39 4.00 -11.36 12.16
N VAL A 40 4.94 -10.52 12.61
CA VAL A 40 5.11 -10.18 14.03
C VAL A 40 3.85 -9.52 14.58
N ALA A 41 3.25 -8.59 13.84
CA ALA A 41 2.00 -7.94 14.25
C ALA A 41 0.82 -8.93 14.36
N ILE A 42 0.75 -9.96 13.50
CA ILE A 42 -0.21 -11.06 13.64
C ILE A 42 0.09 -11.90 14.88
N GLN A 43 1.36 -12.25 15.10
CA GLN A 43 1.81 -13.05 16.25
C GLN A 43 1.52 -12.35 17.58
N GLU A 44 1.65 -11.03 17.64
CA GLU A 44 1.36 -10.16 18.79
C GLU A 44 -0.14 -9.84 18.94
N ASN A 45 -0.99 -10.25 17.99
CA ASN A 45 -2.39 -9.84 17.89
C ASN A 45 -2.58 -8.30 17.91
N ASN A 46 -1.62 -7.57 17.33
CA ASN A 46 -1.64 -6.11 17.24
C ASN A 46 -2.31 -5.68 15.93
N THR A 47 -3.63 -5.48 15.97
CA THR A 47 -4.44 -5.14 14.81
C THR A 47 -4.05 -3.80 14.19
N GLN A 48 -3.70 -2.79 15.00
CA GLN A 48 -3.26 -1.49 14.51
C GLN A 48 -1.99 -1.63 13.64
N ARG A 49 -1.00 -2.36 14.15
CA ARG A 49 0.26 -2.60 13.43
C ARG A 49 0.05 -3.50 12.20
N GLN A 50 -0.92 -4.41 12.22
CA GLN A 50 -1.31 -5.15 11.02
C GLN A 50 -1.85 -4.21 9.94
N GLN A 51 -2.72 -3.24 10.30
CA GLN A 51 -3.27 -2.28 9.35
C GLN A 51 -2.22 -1.35 8.74
N GLU A 52 -1.16 -1.02 9.47
CA GLU A 52 -0.04 -0.24 8.91
C GLU A 52 0.57 -0.91 7.69
N PHE A 53 0.77 -2.24 7.73
CA PHE A 53 1.39 -2.98 6.63
C PHE A 53 0.38 -3.58 5.65
N LYS A 54 -0.92 -3.60 5.93
CA LYS A 54 -1.93 -4.15 5.01
C LYS A 54 -2.12 -3.23 3.79
N CYS A 55 -2.26 -3.80 2.60
CA CYS A 55 -2.74 -3.02 1.43
C CYS A 55 -4.25 -2.72 1.61
N LEU A 56 -4.64 -1.45 1.55
CA LEU A 56 -5.95 -0.97 1.98
C LEU A 56 -7.08 -1.16 0.94
N LYS A 57 -6.76 -1.20 -0.36
CA LYS A 57 -7.76 -1.31 -1.45
C LYS A 57 -7.46 -2.53 -2.33
N GLU A 58 -8.31 -3.54 -2.20
CA GLU A 58 -8.66 -4.58 -3.21
C GLU A 58 -7.83 -5.85 -3.46
N VAL A 59 -6.66 -6.08 -2.87
CA VAL A 59 -6.01 -7.40 -3.04
C VAL A 59 -6.26 -8.36 -1.87
N SER A 60 -6.97 -7.93 -0.81
CA SER A 60 -7.14 -8.78 0.39
C SER A 60 -8.04 -9.99 0.10
N VAL A 61 -7.40 -11.11 -0.22
CA VAL A 61 -7.98 -12.44 -0.05
C VAL A 61 -8.47 -12.53 1.40
N SER A 62 -9.71 -13.02 1.54
CA SER A 62 -10.58 -12.75 2.68
C SER A 62 -9.88 -12.82 4.05
N ASP A 63 -10.19 -11.84 4.91
CA ASP A 63 -9.86 -11.84 6.34
C ASP A 63 -10.35 -13.12 7.06
N SER A 64 -11.21 -13.92 6.39
CA SER A 64 -11.66 -15.23 6.84
C SER A 64 -10.51 -16.22 7.09
N TYR A 65 -9.40 -16.18 6.35
CA TYR A 65 -8.31 -17.12 6.60
C TYR A 65 -7.54 -16.76 7.88
N LEU A 66 -7.28 -15.48 8.12
CA LEU A 66 -6.64 -15.03 9.37
C LEU A 66 -7.48 -15.38 10.60
N SER A 67 -8.82 -15.40 10.48
CA SER A 67 -9.70 -15.84 11.57
C SER A 67 -9.44 -17.29 12.04
N GLN A 68 -8.84 -18.13 11.19
CA GLN A 68 -8.46 -19.49 11.55
C GLN A 68 -7.18 -19.54 12.41
N ILE A 69 -6.38 -18.47 12.38
CA ILE A 69 -5.15 -18.33 13.15
C ILE A 69 -5.49 -17.68 14.48
N LYS A 70 -5.57 -18.49 15.55
CA LYS A 70 -5.74 -17.96 16.91
C LYS A 70 -4.44 -17.36 17.44
N LYS A 71 -3.31 -18.02 17.14
CA LYS A 71 -1.97 -17.59 17.57
C LYS A 71 -0.90 -18.18 16.68
N ILE A 72 -0.04 -17.35 16.11
CA ILE A 72 1.18 -17.82 15.45
C ILE A 72 2.19 -18.26 16.52
N ILE A 73 2.74 -19.46 16.36
CA ILE A 73 3.79 -20.02 17.22
C ILE A 73 5.16 -19.76 16.60
N ASP A 74 5.29 -20.03 15.30
CA ASP A 74 6.54 -19.94 14.54
C ASP A 74 6.23 -19.73 13.05
N TRP A 75 7.18 -19.14 12.31
CA TRP A 75 7.06 -18.95 10.88
C TRP A 75 8.43 -18.91 10.19
N LYS A 76 8.47 -19.36 8.94
CA LYS A 76 9.67 -19.34 8.12
C LYS A 76 9.34 -19.03 6.67
N ILE A 77 10.03 -18.04 6.11
CA ILE A 77 10.02 -17.79 4.67
C ILE A 77 10.74 -18.95 3.98
N ILE A 78 10.07 -19.63 3.06
CA ILE A 78 10.60 -20.78 2.33
C ILE A 78 10.94 -20.44 0.88
N GLU A 79 10.23 -19.49 0.28
CA GLU A 79 10.45 -19.05 -1.11
C GLU A 79 10.17 -17.56 -1.24
N LYS A 80 10.87 -16.93 -2.19
CA LYS A 80 10.69 -15.54 -2.60
C LYS A 80 10.80 -15.46 -4.12
N THR A 81 9.76 -14.97 -4.77
CA THR A 81 9.68 -14.90 -6.24
C THR A 81 9.19 -13.53 -6.69
N HIS A 82 9.91 -12.91 -7.62
CA HIS A 82 9.48 -11.67 -8.26
C HIS A 82 8.49 -11.99 -9.37
N LYS A 83 7.38 -11.25 -9.41
CA LYS A 83 6.30 -11.43 -10.38
C LYS A 83 5.89 -10.09 -10.96
N THR A 84 5.39 -10.11 -12.18
CA THR A 84 4.67 -9.00 -12.80
C THR A 84 3.18 -9.20 -12.64
N TYR A 85 2.41 -8.12 -12.65
CA TYR A 85 0.96 -8.20 -12.60
C TYR A 85 0.39 -8.42 -14.01
N ASP A 86 -0.44 -9.44 -14.19
CA ASP A 86 -0.86 -9.87 -15.53
C ASP A 86 -1.64 -8.78 -16.30
N SER A 87 -2.42 -7.97 -15.59
CA SER A 87 -3.16 -6.85 -16.19
C SER A 87 -2.33 -5.57 -16.33
N ASP A 88 -1.10 -5.54 -15.79
CA ASP A 88 -0.22 -4.37 -15.82
C ASP A 88 1.25 -4.81 -15.77
N PRO A 89 1.88 -5.08 -16.93
CA PRO A 89 3.23 -5.65 -17.00
C PRO A 89 4.31 -4.70 -16.47
N ASP A 90 4.01 -3.41 -16.35
CA ASP A 90 4.88 -2.39 -15.76
C ASP A 90 4.87 -2.42 -14.23
N SER A 91 3.93 -3.17 -13.64
CA SER A 91 3.81 -3.36 -12.20
C SER A 91 4.38 -4.69 -11.76
N SER A 92 5.16 -4.63 -10.68
CA SER A 92 5.78 -5.82 -10.09
C SER A 92 5.43 -5.98 -8.62
N TYR A 93 5.45 -7.22 -8.16
CA TYR A 93 5.31 -7.57 -6.75
C TYR A 93 6.24 -8.71 -6.39
N ILE A 94 6.42 -8.92 -5.09
CA ILE A 94 7.17 -10.06 -4.56
C ILE A 94 6.20 -11.00 -3.87
N GLU A 95 6.18 -12.23 -4.35
CA GLU A 95 5.50 -13.34 -3.72
C GLU A 95 6.43 -14.00 -2.71
N PHE A 96 5.93 -14.24 -1.51
CA PHE A 96 6.60 -15.01 -0.47
C PHE A 96 5.75 -16.21 -0.11
N LEU A 97 6.37 -17.39 -0.11
CA LEU A 97 5.79 -18.55 0.54
C LEU A 97 6.33 -18.64 1.96
N VAL A 98 5.43 -18.71 2.93
CA VAL A 98 5.75 -18.72 4.35
C VAL A 98 5.11 -19.94 5.00
N LYS A 99 5.93 -20.78 5.60
CA LYS A 99 5.46 -21.89 6.42
C LYS A 99 5.13 -21.35 7.80
N ILE A 100 3.86 -21.40 8.20
CA ILE A 100 3.36 -20.88 9.48
C ILE A 100 2.89 -22.04 10.35
N LYS A 101 3.41 -22.10 11.57
CA LYS A 101 2.89 -22.94 12.65
C LYS A 101 2.00 -22.09 13.55
N TYR A 102 0.75 -22.51 13.73
CA TYR A 102 -0.23 -21.74 14.50
C TYR A 102 -1.18 -22.62 15.30
N LEU A 103 -1.83 -22.06 16.31
CA LEU A 103 -2.95 -22.68 17.03
C LEU A 103 -4.25 -22.38 16.29
N SER A 104 -5.04 -23.42 16.01
CA SER A 104 -6.40 -23.27 15.49
C SER A 104 -7.39 -22.83 16.56
N SER A 105 -8.63 -22.55 16.16
CA SER A 105 -9.75 -22.29 17.07
C SER A 105 -9.96 -23.43 18.09
N SER A 106 -9.73 -24.68 17.67
CA SER A 106 -9.78 -25.88 18.51
C SER A 106 -8.50 -26.13 19.34
N ASN A 107 -7.56 -25.17 19.39
CA ASN A 107 -6.27 -25.25 20.10
C ASN A 107 -5.31 -26.35 19.59
N PHE A 108 -5.53 -26.90 18.40
CA PHE A 108 -4.55 -27.80 17.79
C PHE A 108 -3.45 -27.00 17.09
N SER A 109 -2.21 -27.48 17.20
CA SER A 109 -1.10 -26.92 16.42
C SER A 109 -1.20 -27.41 14.98
N ILE A 110 -1.35 -26.47 14.05
CA ILE A 110 -1.38 -26.73 12.60
C ILE A 110 -0.16 -26.08 11.96
N VAL A 111 0.36 -26.71 10.91
CA VAL A 111 1.42 -26.14 10.07
C VAL A 111 0.90 -26.08 8.64
N LYS A 112 0.88 -24.89 8.04
CA LYS A 112 0.48 -24.67 6.64
C LYS A 112 1.43 -23.73 5.94
N THR A 113 1.47 -23.81 4.62
CA THR A 113 2.15 -22.82 3.78
C THR A 113 1.14 -21.76 3.38
N TRP A 114 1.53 -20.51 3.49
CA TRP A 114 0.73 -19.36 3.16
C TRP A 114 1.48 -18.53 2.15
N LYS A 115 0.75 -18.03 1.15
CA LYS A 115 1.31 -17.13 0.15
C LYS A 115 1.00 -15.70 0.56
N PHE A 116 2.04 -14.86 0.56
CA PHE A 116 1.94 -13.43 0.81
C PHE A 116 2.44 -12.69 -0.42
N VAL A 117 1.74 -11.64 -0.79
CA VAL A 117 2.15 -10.73 -1.86
C VAL A 117 2.56 -9.42 -1.21
N VAL A 118 3.75 -8.93 -1.56
CA VAL A 118 4.28 -7.65 -1.08
C VAL A 118 4.46 -6.70 -2.24
N TRP A 119 3.82 -5.55 -2.15
CA TRP A 119 3.84 -4.50 -3.15
C TRP A 119 4.69 -3.34 -2.68
N ASN A 120 5.43 -2.71 -3.59
CA ASN A 120 5.81 -1.31 -3.40
C ASN A 120 4.54 -0.47 -3.54
N SER A 121 4.21 0.29 -2.50
CA SER A 121 2.94 1.02 -2.45
C SER A 121 2.84 2.14 -3.47
N ASN A 122 3.97 2.66 -3.98
CA ASN A 122 3.95 3.61 -5.10
C ASN A 122 3.72 2.89 -6.43
N GLU A 123 4.31 1.72 -6.64
CA GLU A 123 4.04 0.92 -7.85
C GLU A 123 2.58 0.47 -7.90
N LEU A 124 2.04 0.00 -6.76
CA LEU A 124 0.63 -0.37 -6.65
C LEU A 124 -0.30 0.83 -6.90
N PHE A 125 0.06 2.02 -6.40
CA PHE A 125 -0.69 3.25 -6.69
C PHE A 125 -0.71 3.56 -8.19
N GLU A 126 0.46 3.55 -8.85
CA GLU A 126 0.56 3.82 -10.28
C GLU A 126 -0.18 2.77 -11.11
N SER A 127 -0.17 1.51 -10.66
CA SER A 127 -0.97 0.43 -11.25
C SER A 127 -2.47 0.73 -11.20
N GLN A 128 -2.99 1.09 -10.02
CA GLN A 128 -4.40 1.45 -9.85
C GLN A 128 -4.78 2.70 -10.64
N LYS A 129 -3.87 3.66 -10.74
CA LYS A 129 -4.07 4.85 -11.55
C LYS A 129 -4.19 4.52 -13.04
N ARG A 130 -3.30 3.68 -13.58
CA ARG A 130 -3.41 3.20 -14.97
C ARG A 130 -4.73 2.48 -15.22
N PHE A 131 -5.12 1.60 -14.30
CA PHE A 131 -6.42 0.93 -14.37
C PHE A 131 -7.59 1.93 -14.36
N ALA A 132 -7.54 2.95 -13.49
CA ALA A 132 -8.55 4.00 -13.43
C ALA A 132 -8.63 4.80 -14.74
N ASP A 133 -7.48 5.15 -15.32
CA ASP A 133 -7.38 5.86 -16.60
C ASP A 133 -8.02 5.05 -17.74
N ASP A 134 -7.76 3.74 -17.81
CA ASP A 134 -8.37 2.83 -18.78
C ASP A 134 -9.90 2.76 -18.62
N VAL A 135 -10.39 2.62 -17.39
CA VAL A 135 -11.83 2.60 -17.10
C VAL A 135 -12.49 3.92 -17.49
N ASN A 136 -11.88 5.06 -17.14
CA ASN A 136 -12.37 6.38 -17.48
C ASN A 136 -12.43 6.58 -19.01
N GLN A 137 -11.45 6.07 -19.75
CA GLN A 137 -11.44 6.10 -21.21
C GLN A 137 -12.60 5.29 -21.81
N VAL A 138 -12.86 4.08 -21.28
CA VAL A 138 -13.98 3.24 -21.71
C VAL A 138 -15.31 3.96 -21.49
N ILE A 139 -15.53 4.52 -20.30
CA ILE A 139 -16.75 5.28 -19.96
C ILE A 139 -16.96 6.43 -20.96
N LYS A 140 -15.92 7.24 -21.20
CA LYS A 140 -15.98 8.34 -22.15
C LYS A 140 -16.31 7.89 -23.57
N SER A 141 -15.72 6.78 -24.02
CA SER A 141 -15.99 6.22 -25.35
C SER A 141 -17.42 5.70 -25.48
N SER A 142 -17.94 5.06 -24.43
CA SER A 142 -19.32 4.58 -24.38
C SER A 142 -20.32 5.73 -24.45
N ASP A 143 -20.10 6.80 -23.68
CA ASP A 143 -20.97 7.98 -23.69
C ASP A 143 -20.99 8.67 -25.06
N GLN A 144 -19.82 8.80 -25.69
CA GLN A 144 -19.73 9.35 -27.04
C GLN A 144 -20.55 8.51 -28.04
N THR A 145 -20.41 7.18 -27.96
CA THR A 145 -21.17 6.25 -28.82
C THR A 145 -22.68 6.38 -28.60
N ILE A 146 -23.12 6.50 -27.34
CA ILE A 146 -24.53 6.70 -27.00
C ILE A 146 -25.05 8.02 -27.55
N ASN A 147 -24.31 9.11 -27.38
CA ASN A 147 -24.71 10.44 -27.86
C ASN A 147 -24.75 10.49 -29.39
N ASP A 148 -23.81 9.85 -30.07
CA ASP A 148 -23.80 9.74 -31.53
C ASP A 148 -25.00 8.92 -32.04
N ALA A 149 -25.33 7.81 -31.37
CA ALA A 149 -26.51 7.01 -31.69
C ALA A 149 -27.82 7.80 -31.51
N LYS A 150 -27.97 8.56 -30.41
CA LYS A 150 -29.13 9.44 -30.19
C LYS A 150 -29.30 10.45 -31.32
N LYS A 151 -28.20 11.11 -31.72
CA LYS A 151 -28.21 12.08 -32.82
C LYS A 151 -28.66 11.44 -34.15
N LEU A 152 -28.20 10.23 -34.45
CA LEU A 152 -28.61 9.50 -35.66
C LEU A 152 -30.09 9.12 -35.64
N LEU A 153 -30.64 8.81 -34.46
CA LEU A 153 -32.05 8.46 -34.28
C LEU A 153 -32.96 9.71 -34.21
N GLY A 154 -32.41 10.91 -34.36
CA GLY A 154 -33.17 12.17 -34.27
C GLY A 154 -33.63 12.51 -32.85
N ASP A 155 -33.06 11.86 -31.83
CA ASP A 155 -33.31 12.19 -30.43
C ASP A 155 -32.57 13.48 -30.08
N THR A 156 -33.33 14.56 -29.84
CA THR A 156 -32.82 15.89 -29.48
C THR A 156 -32.70 16.10 -27.97
N SER A 157 -32.84 15.05 -27.16
CA SER A 157 -32.58 15.14 -25.73
C SER A 157 -31.14 15.57 -25.47
N SER A 158 -30.92 16.32 -24.38
CA SER A 158 -29.58 16.75 -23.98
C SER A 158 -28.65 15.54 -23.83
N PRO A 159 -27.37 15.65 -24.22
CA PRO A 159 -26.41 14.56 -24.10
C PRO A 159 -26.39 14.02 -22.67
N SER A 160 -26.23 12.70 -22.54
CA SER A 160 -26.12 12.10 -21.20
C SER A 160 -24.91 12.70 -20.49
N PRO A 161 -25.03 13.13 -19.22
CA PRO A 161 -23.88 13.63 -18.49
C PRO A 161 -22.86 12.49 -18.34
N THR A 162 -21.63 12.75 -18.75
CA THR A 162 -20.51 11.84 -18.50
C THR A 162 -20.16 11.87 -17.01
N PRO A 163 -20.07 10.71 -16.34
CA PRO A 163 -19.63 10.64 -14.96
C PRO A 163 -18.26 11.29 -14.77
N ASP A 164 -18.04 11.89 -13.61
CA ASP A 164 -16.71 12.40 -13.26
C ASP A 164 -15.70 11.25 -13.24
N PRO A 165 -14.46 11.48 -13.75
CA PRO A 165 -13.42 10.46 -13.73
C PRO A 165 -13.14 10.00 -12.30
N TRP A 166 -13.09 8.69 -12.10
CA TRP A 166 -12.61 8.14 -10.83
C TRP A 166 -11.08 8.20 -10.80
N ILE A 167 -10.52 8.73 -9.72
CA ILE A 167 -9.07 8.84 -9.51
C ILE A 167 -8.75 8.26 -8.13
N PRO A 168 -7.90 7.23 -8.02
CA PRO A 168 -7.50 6.70 -6.71
C PRO A 168 -6.64 7.71 -5.96
N GLU A 169 -6.77 7.76 -4.64
CA GLU A 169 -5.87 8.56 -3.80
C GLU A 169 -4.73 7.70 -3.24
N ARG A 170 -3.52 8.27 -3.14
CA ARG A 170 -2.35 7.54 -2.62
C ARG A 170 -2.54 7.06 -1.17
N SER A 171 -3.26 7.83 -0.37
CA SER A 171 -3.68 7.52 1.00
C SER A 171 -4.49 6.22 1.09
N GLU A 172 -5.20 5.86 0.03
CA GLU A 172 -6.04 4.66 -0.02
C GLU A 172 -5.26 3.37 -0.29
N ILE A 173 -3.96 3.44 -0.56
CA ILE A 173 -3.14 2.26 -0.89
C ILE A 173 -2.50 1.66 0.36
N SER A 174 -1.69 2.47 1.05
CA SER A 174 -0.99 2.09 2.27
C SER A 174 -0.31 3.31 2.90
N SER A 175 -0.15 3.28 4.23
CA SER A 175 0.66 4.26 4.97
C SER A 175 2.16 3.99 4.90
N GLN A 176 2.56 2.82 4.38
CA GLN A 176 3.95 2.37 4.31
C GLN A 176 4.49 2.41 2.87
N LEU A 177 5.81 2.26 2.74
CA LEU A 177 6.47 2.11 1.43
C LEU A 177 6.15 0.75 0.79
N TYR A 178 5.99 -0.28 1.62
CA TYR A 178 5.59 -1.60 1.20
C TYR A 178 4.33 -2.02 1.94
N CYS A 179 3.39 -2.62 1.22
CA CYS A 179 2.21 -3.20 1.82
C CYS A 179 2.13 -4.69 1.50
N VAL A 180 1.46 -5.42 2.38
CA VAL A 180 1.35 -6.86 2.40
C VAL A 180 -0.10 -7.23 2.18
N THR A 181 -0.28 -8.18 1.29
CA THR A 181 -1.52 -8.84 1.02
C THR A 181 -1.35 -10.30 1.38
N LEU A 182 -2.21 -10.80 2.26
CA LEU A 182 -2.33 -12.22 2.47
C LEU A 182 -3.16 -12.84 1.34
N THR A 183 -2.71 -13.98 0.85
CA THR A 183 -3.49 -14.82 -0.06
C THR A 183 -3.86 -16.15 0.60
N GLU A 184 -4.57 -17.01 -0.13
CA GLU A 184 -5.03 -18.30 0.39
C GLU A 184 -3.87 -19.21 0.83
N PRO A 185 -4.07 -20.04 1.87
CA PRO A 185 -3.13 -21.09 2.21
C PRO A 185 -3.06 -22.14 1.10
N ILE A 186 -1.86 -22.64 0.83
CA ILE A 186 -1.56 -23.69 -0.17
C ILE A 186 -1.45 -25.05 0.53
#